data_AF-A0A935D9X6-F1
#
_entry.id   AF-A0A935D9X6-F1
#
_cell.length_a   1.000
_cell.length_b   1.000
_cell.length_c   1.000
_cell.angle_alpha   90.00
_cell.angle_beta   90.00
_cell.angle_gamma   90.00
#
_symmetry.space_group_name_H-M   'P 1'
#
loop_
_entity.id
_entity.type
_entity.pdbx_description
1 polymer ?
#
loop_
_entity_poly.entity_id
_entity_poly.type
_entity_poly.pdbx_seq_one_letter_code
_entity_poly.pdbx_strand_id
1 'polypeptide(L)'
;MTQTIQFVLALVFLNSCSSRSTEQNSVTDDRDRSDTERIFDTLIEPNGTKDGLTERYSSDSRGVNEIPLDGTYRFDIAFAEWQGKSMGEKVTVVIKGDSIQVVYEGDGKLTLVGKGEVIDAGRIMMHKSGNWIIAKDKSQIELDEVGGCSGGPTTIDFKNKKYWMC
;
A
#
# COMPACT_ATOMS: atom_id res chain seq x y z
N MET A 1 67.64 -11.22 14.27
CA MET A 1 68.44 -11.02 15.50
C MET A 1 67.80 -9.87 16.25
N THR A 2 67.38 -10.15 17.47
CA THR A 2 66.47 -9.41 18.35
C THR A 2 67.17 -8.21 18.99
N GLN A 3 66.51 -7.04 19.10
CA GLN A 3 66.57 -6.26 20.34
C GLN A 3 65.47 -5.20 20.43
N THR A 4 64.61 -5.38 21.42
CA THR A 4 63.64 -4.46 21.99
C THR A 4 64.33 -3.48 22.94
N ILE A 5 63.97 -2.19 22.92
CA ILE A 5 64.04 -1.32 24.11
C ILE A 5 62.76 -0.47 24.16
N GLN A 6 61.98 -0.70 25.21
CA GLN A 6 60.86 0.13 25.65
C GLN A 6 61.38 1.45 26.23
N PHE A 7 60.67 2.56 25.99
CA PHE A 7 60.58 3.64 26.97
C PHE A 7 59.12 4.08 27.12
N VAL A 8 58.70 4.03 28.38
CA VAL A 8 57.40 4.41 28.94
C VAL A 8 57.42 5.91 29.27
N LEU A 9 56.22 6.54 29.29
CA LEU A 9 55.79 7.81 29.93
C LEU A 9 55.13 8.75 28.89
N ALA A 10 54.03 9.44 29.14
CA ALA A 10 53.17 9.57 30.33
C ALA A 10 51.78 10.06 29.88
N LEU A 11 50.76 9.66 30.65
CA LEU A 11 49.40 10.20 30.60
C LEU A 11 49.37 11.69 30.93
N VAL A 12 48.66 12.47 30.12
CA VAL A 12 48.06 13.74 30.56
C VAL A 12 46.56 13.66 30.31
N PHE A 13 45.83 13.47 31.40
CA PHE A 13 44.40 13.72 31.49
C PHE A 13 44.16 15.24 31.42
N LEU A 14 43.30 15.67 30.51
CA LEU A 14 42.53 16.89 30.71
C LEU A 14 41.05 16.53 30.57
N ASN A 15 40.46 16.25 31.73
CA ASN A 15 39.03 16.42 31.96
C ASN A 15 38.70 17.91 31.88
N SER A 16 37.87 18.29 30.92
CA SER A 16 37.03 19.48 31.02
C SER A 16 35.58 19.06 30.85
N CYS A 17 34.94 18.73 31.97
CA CYS A 17 33.50 18.77 32.10
C CYS A 17 33.05 20.24 32.15
N SER A 18 32.10 20.63 31.31
CA SER A 18 31.12 21.66 31.66
C SER A 18 29.82 21.43 30.90
N SER A 19 28.84 20.86 31.61
CA SER A 19 27.44 20.70 31.22
C SER A 19 26.79 22.02 30.79
N ARG A 20 25.91 21.98 29.76
CA ARG A 20 24.46 22.23 29.95
C ARG A 20 23.63 21.84 28.74
N SER A 21 22.57 21.11 29.06
CA SER A 21 21.41 20.66 28.28
C SER A 21 20.79 21.65 27.30
N THR A 22 20.32 21.15 26.16
CA THR A 22 18.89 21.24 25.77
C THR A 22 18.61 20.13 24.76
N GLU A 23 17.81 19.17 25.22
CA GLU A 23 17.04 18.25 24.38
C GLU A 23 16.12 19.06 23.47
N GLN A 24 16.08 18.70 22.18
CA GLN A 24 14.83 18.71 21.44
C GLN A 24 14.80 17.49 20.53
N ASN A 25 14.00 16.54 20.98
CA ASN A 25 13.51 15.38 20.27
C ASN A 25 12.91 15.79 18.91
N SER A 26 13.44 15.26 17.82
CA SER A 26 12.63 14.96 16.64
C SER A 26 12.50 13.45 16.57
N VAL A 27 11.51 12.94 17.30
CA VAL A 27 10.94 11.62 17.04
C VAL A 27 10.30 11.71 15.66
N THR A 28 11.01 11.28 14.62
CA THR A 28 10.37 10.85 13.39
C THR A 28 9.93 9.42 13.62
N ASP A 29 8.62 9.28 13.74
CA ASP A 29 7.88 8.06 13.98
C ASP A 29 7.93 7.16 12.73
N ASP A 30 9.04 6.44 12.56
CA ASP A 30 9.24 5.43 11.51
C ASP A 30 8.55 4.09 11.85
N ARG A 31 7.40 4.10 12.53
CA ARG A 31 6.71 2.86 12.96
C ARG A 31 5.44 2.50 12.21
N ASP A 32 4.88 3.38 11.37
CA ASP A 32 3.53 3.14 10.83
C ASP A 32 3.50 2.43 9.45
N ARG A 33 4.66 2.25 8.79
CA ARG A 33 4.74 1.65 7.45
C ARG A 33 4.92 0.12 7.43
N SER A 34 5.36 -0.48 8.53
CA SER A 34 5.67 -1.93 8.58
C SER A 34 4.46 -2.80 8.96
N ASP A 35 3.51 -2.22 9.68
CA ASP A 35 2.42 -2.98 10.28
C ASP A 35 1.28 -3.22 9.27
N THR A 36 1.05 -2.28 8.35
CA THR A 36 0.06 -2.44 7.27
C THR A 36 0.44 -3.56 6.31
N GLU A 37 1.69 -3.66 5.85
CA GLU A 37 2.13 -4.73 4.94
C GLU A 37 2.05 -6.13 5.60
N ARG A 38 2.47 -6.26 6.88
CA ARG A 38 2.34 -7.53 7.62
C ARG A 38 0.90 -8.00 7.81
N ILE A 39 -0.02 -7.05 8.01
CA ILE A 39 -1.43 -7.34 8.20
C ILE A 39 -2.04 -7.90 6.90
N PHE A 40 -1.59 -7.46 5.73
CA PHE A 40 -2.08 -7.99 4.46
C PHE A 40 -1.45 -9.32 4.06
N ASP A 41 -0.17 -9.53 4.35
CA ASP A 41 0.55 -10.78 4.07
C ASP A 41 -0.11 -12.02 4.70
N THR A 42 -0.81 -11.84 5.82
CA THR A 42 -1.50 -12.94 6.53
C THR A 42 -2.81 -13.38 5.84
N LEU A 43 -3.38 -12.56 4.95
CA LEU A 43 -4.67 -12.86 4.28
C LEU A 43 -4.53 -13.42 2.87
N ILE A 44 -3.35 -13.32 2.27
CA ILE A 44 -3.06 -13.82 0.93
C ILE A 44 -2.38 -15.19 1.06
N GLU A 45 -3.08 -16.20 1.58
CA GLU A 45 -2.57 -17.56 1.50
C GLU A 45 -2.75 -18.13 0.07
N PRO A 46 -1.69 -18.68 -0.55
CA PRO A 46 -1.77 -19.26 -1.88
C PRO A 46 -2.34 -20.68 -1.80
N ASN A 47 -3.64 -20.83 -1.50
CA ASN A 47 -4.28 -22.14 -1.55
C ASN A 47 -4.98 -22.36 -2.89
N GLY A 48 -4.36 -23.22 -3.70
CA GLY A 48 -4.94 -23.81 -4.88
C GLY A 48 -6.02 -24.81 -4.51
N THR A 49 -7.20 -24.69 -5.13
CA THR A 49 -8.06 -25.75 -5.66
C THR A 49 -9.15 -25.06 -6.48
N LYS A 50 -9.43 -25.55 -7.68
CA LYS A 50 -10.23 -24.85 -8.71
C LYS A 50 -11.76 -24.81 -8.45
N ASP A 51 -12.22 -25.19 -7.25
CA ASP A 51 -13.66 -25.23 -6.90
C ASP A 51 -14.07 -24.28 -5.74
N GLY A 52 -13.15 -23.43 -5.26
CA GLY A 52 -13.34 -22.60 -4.06
C GLY A 52 -13.20 -21.09 -4.27
N LEU A 53 -13.56 -20.56 -5.44
CA LEU A 53 -13.42 -19.12 -5.73
C LEU A 53 -14.51 -18.27 -5.06
N THR A 54 -15.69 -18.82 -4.79
CA THR A 54 -16.83 -18.08 -4.21
C THR A 54 -16.74 -17.92 -2.70
N GLU A 55 -16.06 -18.82 -1.98
CA GLU A 55 -15.93 -18.73 -0.51
C GLU A 55 -14.87 -17.71 -0.05
N ARG A 56 -13.97 -17.29 -0.94
CA ARG A 56 -12.86 -16.38 -0.61
C ARG A 56 -13.23 -14.90 -0.62
N TYR A 57 -14.34 -14.53 -1.25
CA TYR A 57 -14.71 -13.13 -1.41
C TYR A 57 -15.98 -12.78 -0.66
N SER A 58 -15.94 -11.65 0.03
CA SER A 58 -17.10 -11.09 0.72
C SER A 58 -18.16 -10.65 -0.29
N SER A 59 -19.42 -10.92 0.04
CA SER A 59 -20.59 -10.66 -0.82
C SER A 59 -21.32 -9.36 -0.48
N ASP A 60 -20.83 -8.56 0.48
CA ASP A 60 -21.49 -7.32 0.88
C ASP A 60 -21.38 -6.25 -0.22
N SER A 61 -22.38 -6.20 -1.09
CA SER A 61 -22.62 -5.09 -2.00
C SER A 61 -24.06 -4.66 -1.83
N ARG A 62 -24.30 -3.72 -0.91
CA ARG A 62 -25.60 -3.06 -0.66
C ARG A 62 -26.14 -2.26 -1.87
N GLY A 63 -25.59 -2.44 -3.08
CA GLY A 63 -25.96 -1.72 -4.30
C GLY A 63 -25.59 -0.22 -4.30
N VAL A 64 -24.89 0.23 -3.25
CA VAL A 64 -24.44 1.60 -3.04
C VAL A 64 -22.93 1.71 -3.27
N ASN A 65 -22.47 2.86 -3.74
CA ASN A 65 -21.04 3.14 -3.90
C ASN A 65 -20.48 3.67 -2.57
N GLU A 66 -20.50 2.81 -1.55
CA GLU A 66 -19.92 3.06 -0.23
C GLU A 66 -18.76 2.10 -0.01
N ILE A 67 -17.86 2.46 0.90
CA ILE A 67 -16.81 1.56 1.36
C ILE A 67 -17.49 0.33 1.98
N PRO A 68 -17.21 -0.90 1.49
CA PRO A 68 -17.76 -2.11 2.09
C PRO A 68 -17.07 -2.40 3.43
N LEU A 69 -17.56 -3.41 4.15
CA LEU A 69 -16.90 -3.88 5.37
C LEU A 69 -15.48 -4.39 5.10
N ASP A 70 -14.71 -4.57 6.18
CA ASP A 70 -13.40 -5.22 6.10
C ASP A 70 -13.55 -6.62 5.48
N GLY A 71 -12.65 -6.93 4.57
CA GLY A 71 -12.71 -8.20 3.86
C GLY A 71 -11.90 -8.23 2.57
N THR A 72 -12.05 -9.34 1.88
CA THR A 72 -11.39 -9.61 0.61
C THR A 72 -12.46 -9.64 -0.49
N TYR A 73 -12.22 -8.92 -1.58
CA TYR A 73 -13.19 -8.74 -2.65
C TYR A 73 -12.52 -8.96 -4.00
N ARG A 74 -13.31 -9.37 -5.00
CA ARG A 74 -12.84 -9.55 -6.37
C ARG A 74 -13.40 -8.46 -7.27
N PHE A 75 -12.51 -7.71 -7.91
CA PHE A 75 -12.86 -6.57 -8.76
C PHE A 75 -12.39 -6.84 -10.19
N ASP A 76 -13.12 -6.26 -11.14
CA ASP A 76 -12.66 -6.13 -12.53
C ASP A 76 -11.66 -4.99 -12.65
N ILE A 77 -10.62 -5.19 -13.47
CA ILE A 77 -9.82 -4.05 -13.94
C ILE A 77 -10.59 -3.35 -15.05
N ALA A 78 -10.83 -2.05 -14.88
CA ALA A 78 -11.45 -1.19 -15.88
C ALA A 78 -10.39 -0.27 -16.48
N PHE A 79 -10.16 -0.36 -17.78
CA PHE A 79 -9.14 0.44 -18.46
C PHE A 79 -9.72 1.77 -18.93
N ALA A 80 -9.12 2.88 -18.50
CA ALA A 80 -9.55 4.24 -18.84
C ALA A 80 -9.46 4.47 -20.36
N GLU A 81 -8.41 3.96 -21.00
CA GLU A 81 -8.16 4.02 -22.44
C GLU A 81 -9.29 3.36 -23.25
N TRP A 82 -9.98 2.40 -22.64
CA TRP A 82 -11.05 1.61 -23.24
C TRP A 82 -12.42 1.94 -22.67
N GLN A 83 -12.62 3.16 -22.18
CA GLN A 83 -13.89 3.65 -21.65
C GLN A 83 -14.44 2.79 -20.49
N GLY A 84 -13.53 2.26 -19.66
CA GLY A 84 -13.86 1.45 -18.49
C GLY A 84 -14.29 0.01 -18.81
N LYS A 85 -13.95 -0.50 -20.01
CA LYS A 85 -14.06 -1.92 -20.35
C LYS A 85 -13.02 -2.73 -19.59
N SER A 86 -13.42 -3.93 -19.17
CA SER A 86 -12.52 -4.98 -18.66
C SER A 86 -12.18 -5.92 -19.80
N MET A 87 -10.93 -6.38 -19.85
CA MET A 87 -10.45 -7.38 -20.84
C MET A 87 -10.36 -8.79 -20.22
N GLY A 88 -10.96 -8.99 -19.04
CA GLY A 88 -10.98 -10.25 -18.30
C GLY A 88 -10.04 -10.28 -17.10
N GLU A 89 -9.20 -9.26 -16.93
CA GLU A 89 -8.30 -9.09 -15.79
C GLU A 89 -9.09 -8.85 -14.50
N LYS A 90 -8.67 -9.53 -13.44
CA LYS A 90 -9.23 -9.41 -12.10
C LYS A 90 -8.15 -9.03 -11.10
N VAL A 91 -8.58 -8.35 -10.05
CA VAL A 91 -7.77 -8.05 -8.88
C VAL A 91 -8.48 -8.51 -7.61
N THR A 92 -7.70 -8.98 -6.66
CA THR A 92 -8.12 -9.13 -5.27
C THR A 92 -7.93 -7.79 -4.57
N VAL A 93 -9.01 -7.24 -4.03
CA VAL A 93 -9.03 -6.03 -3.22
C VAL A 93 -9.22 -6.43 -1.76
N VAL A 94 -8.26 -6.11 -0.91
CA VAL A 94 -8.33 -6.37 0.52
C VAL A 94 -8.53 -5.03 1.24
N ILE A 95 -9.56 -4.95 2.08
CA ILE A 95 -9.96 -3.73 2.82
C ILE A 95 -9.87 -4.01 4.32
N LYS A 96 -9.26 -3.08 5.05
CA LYS A 96 -9.15 -3.08 6.51
C LYS A 96 -9.27 -1.65 7.05
N GLY A 97 -10.42 -1.32 7.62
CA GLY A 97 -10.76 0.05 7.99
C GLY A 97 -10.73 0.97 6.76
N ASP A 98 -9.90 2.01 6.81
CA ASP A 98 -9.66 2.91 5.68
C ASP A 98 -8.53 2.45 4.76
N SER A 99 -7.84 1.34 5.07
CA SER A 99 -6.70 0.85 4.30
C SER A 99 -7.13 -0.14 3.22
N ILE A 100 -6.46 -0.07 2.07
CA ILE A 100 -6.74 -0.91 0.91
C ILE A 100 -5.45 -1.41 0.26
N GLN A 101 -5.47 -2.66 -0.19
CA GLN A 101 -4.43 -3.25 -1.03
C GLN A 101 -5.08 -3.95 -2.23
N VAL A 102 -4.47 -3.80 -3.40
CA VAL A 102 -4.93 -4.35 -4.67
C VAL A 102 -3.87 -5.29 -5.22
N VAL A 103 -4.25 -6.55 -5.43
CA VAL A 103 -3.37 -7.64 -5.82
C VAL A 103 -3.83 -8.21 -7.15
N TYR A 104 -2.94 -8.32 -8.13
CA TYR A 104 -3.29 -8.86 -9.44
C TYR A 104 -3.48 -10.38 -9.42
N GLU A 105 -4.58 -10.88 -9.96
CA GLU A 105 -4.87 -12.33 -9.92
C GLU A 105 -4.27 -13.14 -11.07
N GLY A 106 -3.78 -12.46 -12.12
CA GLY A 106 -3.20 -13.13 -13.29
C GLY A 106 -4.21 -13.78 -14.23
N ASP A 107 -5.49 -13.42 -14.14
CA ASP A 107 -6.55 -13.98 -15.00
C ASP A 107 -6.54 -13.43 -16.45
N GLY A 108 -5.79 -12.35 -16.69
CA GLY A 108 -5.76 -11.64 -17.98
C GLY A 108 -4.36 -11.53 -18.59
N LYS A 109 -4.15 -10.48 -19.38
CA LYS A 109 -2.95 -10.32 -20.22
C LYS A 109 -2.06 -9.14 -19.83
N LEU A 110 -2.10 -8.70 -18.57
CA LEU A 110 -1.12 -7.72 -18.11
C LEU A 110 0.27 -8.35 -18.16
N THR A 111 1.12 -7.85 -19.05
CA THR A 111 2.45 -8.43 -19.33
C THR A 111 3.53 -7.94 -18.36
N LEU A 112 3.29 -6.82 -17.68
CA LEU A 112 4.26 -6.16 -16.80
C LEU A 112 4.07 -6.48 -15.32
N VAL A 113 2.99 -7.17 -14.95
CA VAL A 113 2.63 -7.45 -13.56
C VAL A 113 2.51 -8.96 -13.37
N GLY A 114 3.20 -9.47 -12.36
CA GLY A 114 3.12 -10.87 -11.97
C GLY A 114 1.80 -11.20 -11.26
N LYS A 115 1.33 -12.44 -11.42
CA LYS A 115 0.25 -12.96 -10.58
C LYS A 115 0.65 -12.91 -9.10
N GLY A 116 -0.24 -12.39 -8.25
CA GLY A 116 -0.02 -12.23 -6.82
C GLY A 116 0.75 -10.95 -6.45
N GLU A 117 1.12 -10.13 -7.41
CA GLU A 117 1.80 -8.86 -7.16
C GLU A 117 0.83 -7.79 -6.70
N VAL A 118 1.25 -6.99 -5.71
CA VAL A 118 0.52 -5.82 -5.23
C VAL A 118 0.71 -4.70 -6.25
N ILE A 119 -0.36 -4.31 -6.93
CA ILE A 119 -0.31 -3.27 -7.97
C ILE A 119 -0.71 -1.88 -7.46
N ASP A 120 -1.40 -1.80 -6.33
CA ASP A 120 -1.71 -0.54 -5.67
C ASP A 120 -2.00 -0.76 -4.17
N ALA A 121 -1.74 0.25 -3.37
CA ALA A 121 -1.99 0.25 -1.93
C ALA A 121 -2.07 1.68 -1.39
N GLY A 122 -2.95 1.88 -0.41
CA GLY A 122 -3.12 3.19 0.21
C GLY A 122 -4.31 3.25 1.15
N ARG A 123 -4.90 4.44 1.25
CA ARG A 123 -6.11 4.71 2.02
C ARG A 123 -7.27 5.05 1.10
N ILE A 124 -8.44 4.54 1.42
CA ILE A 124 -9.68 4.83 0.73
C ILE A 124 -10.15 6.22 1.14
N MET A 125 -10.21 7.15 0.19
CA MET A 125 -10.62 8.53 0.44
C MET A 125 -11.65 8.99 -0.59
N MET A 126 -12.52 9.91 -0.20
CA MET A 126 -13.45 10.58 -1.12
C MET A 126 -12.73 11.76 -1.76
N HIS A 127 -12.58 11.74 -3.08
CA HIS A 127 -12.05 12.86 -3.85
C HIS A 127 -13.07 14.00 -3.97
N LYS A 128 -12.62 15.25 -4.20
CA LYS A 128 -13.52 16.41 -4.40
C LYS A 128 -14.51 16.24 -5.56
N SER A 129 -14.21 15.36 -6.52
CA SER A 129 -15.12 15.00 -7.62
C SER A 129 -16.26 14.07 -7.20
N GLY A 130 -16.26 13.54 -5.98
CA GLY A 130 -17.22 12.54 -5.50
C GLY A 130 -16.86 11.09 -5.86
N ASN A 131 -15.66 10.84 -6.37
CA ASN A 131 -15.17 9.49 -6.65
C ASN A 131 -14.36 8.96 -5.46
N TRP A 132 -14.49 7.66 -5.17
CA TRP A 132 -13.57 7.00 -4.26
C TRP A 132 -12.22 6.78 -4.93
N ILE A 133 -11.16 7.06 -4.19
CA ILE A 133 -9.78 6.95 -4.65
C ILE A 133 -8.93 6.13 -3.67
N ILE A 134 -7.88 5.52 -4.20
CA ILE A 134 -6.77 4.96 -3.42
C ILE A 134 -5.71 6.05 -3.30
N ALA A 135 -5.66 6.69 -2.14
CA ALA A 135 -4.79 7.82 -1.88
C ALA A 135 -3.57 7.40 -1.03
N LYS A 136 -2.40 7.90 -1.39
CA LYS A 136 -1.15 7.78 -0.61
C LYS A 136 -1.09 8.83 0.49
N ASP A 137 -1.72 9.98 0.28
CA ASP A 137 -1.79 11.06 1.24
C ASP A 137 -3.05 11.92 1.03
N LYS A 138 -3.38 12.76 2.02
CA LYS A 138 -4.62 13.55 2.02
C LYS A 138 -4.68 14.63 0.94
N SER A 139 -3.55 15.11 0.43
CA SER A 139 -3.54 16.19 -0.59
C SER A 139 -4.16 15.73 -1.90
N GLN A 140 -4.16 14.42 -2.17
CA GLN A 140 -4.73 13.83 -3.37
C GLN A 140 -6.25 13.99 -3.48
N ILE A 141 -6.94 14.31 -2.37
CA ILE A 141 -8.39 14.63 -2.37
C ILE A 141 -8.69 15.88 -3.20
N GLU A 142 -7.72 16.80 -3.28
CA GLU A 142 -7.90 18.13 -3.87
C GLU A 142 -7.29 18.26 -5.27
N LEU A 143 -6.70 17.20 -5.83
CA LEU A 143 -6.11 17.24 -7.17
C LEU A 143 -7.19 17.46 -8.24
N ASP A 144 -6.86 18.18 -9.31
CA ASP A 144 -7.85 18.40 -10.39
C ASP A 144 -8.09 17.13 -11.20
N GLU A 145 -7.11 16.24 -11.24
CA GLU A 145 -7.15 15.02 -12.04
C GLU A 145 -7.12 13.77 -11.15
N VAL A 146 -7.93 12.78 -11.54
CA VAL A 146 -7.99 11.44 -10.94
C VAL A 146 -8.10 10.40 -12.03
N GLY A 147 -7.75 9.15 -11.71
CA GLY A 147 -7.92 8.02 -12.61
C GLY A 147 -6.64 7.58 -13.32
N GLY A 148 -6.75 6.43 -13.98
CA GLY A 148 -5.59 5.61 -14.33
C GLY A 148 -4.51 6.28 -15.19
N CYS A 149 -4.88 7.19 -16.10
CA CYS A 149 -3.93 7.78 -17.05
C CYS A 149 -3.45 9.20 -16.70
N SER A 150 -3.99 9.85 -15.66
CA SER A 150 -3.64 11.24 -15.33
C SER A 150 -2.46 11.36 -14.36
N GLY A 151 -1.93 10.24 -13.86
CA GLY A 151 -0.93 10.25 -12.78
C GLY A 151 -1.50 10.71 -11.42
N GLY A 152 -2.79 11.04 -11.36
CA GLY A 152 -3.55 11.25 -10.14
C GLY A 152 -3.81 9.94 -9.39
N PRO A 153 -4.50 9.99 -8.25
CA PRO A 153 -4.82 8.80 -7.48
C PRO A 153 -5.76 7.88 -8.26
N THR A 154 -5.59 6.58 -8.06
CA THR A 154 -6.39 5.56 -8.72
C THR A 154 -7.83 5.61 -8.24
N THR A 155 -8.79 5.59 -9.16
CA THR A 155 -10.22 5.53 -8.84
C THR A 155 -10.65 4.09 -8.56
N ILE A 156 -11.51 3.90 -7.56
CA ILE A 156 -12.14 2.62 -7.26
C ILE A 156 -13.66 2.78 -7.18
N ASP A 157 -14.40 1.86 -7.79
CA ASP A 157 -15.86 1.83 -7.79
C ASP A 157 -16.32 0.57 -7.04
N PHE A 158 -16.74 0.76 -5.79
CA PHE A 158 -17.18 -0.34 -4.93
C PHE A 158 -18.53 -0.91 -5.38
N LYS A 159 -19.40 -0.07 -5.95
CA LYS A 159 -20.72 -0.49 -6.43
C LYS A 159 -20.60 -1.45 -7.60
N ASN A 160 -19.79 -1.08 -8.60
CA ASN A 160 -19.61 -1.87 -9.81
C ASN A 160 -18.42 -2.85 -9.73
N LYS A 161 -17.72 -2.88 -8.57
CA LYS A 161 -16.52 -3.67 -8.33
C LYS A 161 -15.45 -3.46 -9.40
N LYS A 162 -15.12 -2.19 -9.68
CA LYS A 162 -14.11 -1.82 -10.68
C LYS A 162 -12.91 -1.13 -10.04
N TYR A 163 -11.73 -1.61 -10.36
CA TYR A 163 -10.46 -0.95 -10.11
C TYR A 163 -9.98 -0.32 -11.41
N TRP A 164 -9.79 1.01 -11.43
CA TRP A 164 -9.46 1.72 -12.67
C TRP A 164 -7.96 1.72 -12.92
N MET A 165 -7.56 1.35 -14.14
CA MET A 165 -6.18 1.50 -14.60
C MET A 165 -6.13 2.36 -15.85
N CYS A 166 -4.92 2.84 -16.17
CA CYS A 166 -4.58 3.10 -17.55
C CYS A 166 -4.48 1.74 -18.23
#